data_AF-C0KJQ4-F1
#
_entry.id   AF-C0KJQ4-F1
#
_cell.length_a   1.000
_cell.length_b   1.000
_cell.length_c   1.000
_cell.angle_alpha   90.00
_cell.angle_beta   90.00
_cell.angle_gamma   90.00
#
_symmetry.space_group_name_H-M   'P 1'
#
loop_
_entity.id
_entity.type
_entity.pdbx_description
1 polymer ?
#
loop_
_entity_poly.entity_id
_entity_poly.type
_entity_poly.pdbx_seq_one_letter_code
_entity_poly.pdbx_strand_id
1 'polypeptide(L)'
;MRKGVVAGLCLALVVMCLYLPQPCEAQYEALVTSILGKLTGLWHNDSVDFMGHICYFRRRPKIRRFKLYHEGKFWCPGWAPFEGRSRTKSRSGSSREATKDFVRKALQNGLVTQQDASLWLNN
;
A
#
# COMPACT_ATOMS: atom_id res chain seq x y z
N MET A 1 37.10 -4.62 -34.31
CA MET A 1 36.08 -3.57 -34.00
C MET A 1 34.66 -4.10 -33.81
N ARG A 2 34.13 -5.04 -34.63
CA ARG A 2 32.74 -5.54 -34.51
C ARG A 2 32.36 -6.22 -33.18
N LYS A 3 33.24 -7.01 -32.57
CA LYS A 3 32.92 -7.74 -31.32
C LYS A 3 32.71 -6.82 -30.10
N GLY A 4 33.45 -5.71 -30.01
CA GLY A 4 33.31 -4.73 -28.93
C GLY A 4 32.01 -3.93 -29.01
N VAL A 5 31.54 -3.63 -30.23
CA VAL A 5 30.26 -2.92 -30.45
C VAL A 5 29.08 -3.81 -30.06
N VAL A 6 29.10 -5.10 -30.40
CA VAL A 6 28.06 -6.06 -29.99
C VAL A 6 28.04 -6.24 -28.48
N ALA A 7 29.21 -6.37 -27.84
CA ALA A 7 29.29 -6.46 -26.37
C ALA A 7 28.75 -5.20 -25.68
N GLY A 8 29.07 -4.01 -26.20
CA GLY A 8 28.56 -2.74 -25.69
C GLY A 8 27.03 -2.59 -25.84
N LEU A 9 26.46 -3.00 -26.97
CA LEU A 9 25.01 -3.00 -27.19
C LEU A 9 24.28 -3.98 -26.27
N CYS A 10 24.84 -5.19 -26.05
CA CYS A 10 24.27 -6.15 -25.10
C CYS A 10 24.29 -5.63 -23.67
N LEU A 11 25.39 -4.99 -23.24
CA LEU A 11 25.47 -4.35 -21.93
C LEU A 11 24.45 -3.22 -21.78
N ALA A 12 24.30 -2.37 -22.82
CA ALA A 12 23.31 -1.29 -22.81
C ALA A 12 21.87 -1.81 -22.73
N LEU A 13 21.53 -2.91 -23.43
CA LEU A 13 20.21 -3.55 -23.36
C LEU A 13 19.92 -4.16 -21.99
N VAL A 14 20.90 -4.86 -21.39
CA VAL A 14 20.75 -5.44 -20.03
C VAL A 14 20.57 -4.34 -18.99
N VAL A 15 21.38 -3.27 -19.09
CA VAL A 15 21.23 -2.08 -18.24
C VAL A 15 19.84 -1.47 -18.43
N MET A 16 19.38 -1.27 -19.68
CA MET A 16 18.04 -0.72 -19.93
C MET A 16 16.92 -1.59 -19.33
N CYS A 17 17.01 -2.91 -19.44
CA CYS A 17 16.07 -3.85 -18.81
C CYS A 17 16.09 -3.80 -17.27
N LEU A 18 17.24 -3.52 -16.65
CA LEU A 18 17.36 -3.40 -15.19
C LEU A 18 16.81 -2.05 -14.66
N TYR A 19 16.84 -0.99 -15.47
CA TYR A 19 16.36 0.34 -15.09
C TYR A 19 14.92 0.62 -15.53
N LEU A 20 14.33 -0.22 -16.37
CA LEU A 20 12.90 -0.14 -16.68
C LEU A 20 12.12 -0.54 -15.42
N PRO A 21 11.24 0.33 -14.90
CA PRO A 21 10.40 -0.03 -13.75
C PRO A 21 9.62 -1.28 -14.13
N GLN A 22 9.75 -2.34 -13.31
CA GLN A 22 9.03 -3.57 -13.56
C GLN A 22 7.53 -3.23 -13.56
N PRO A 23 6.77 -3.62 -14.60
CA PRO A 23 5.35 -3.25 -14.73
C PRO A 23 4.51 -3.66 -13.51
N CYS A 24 5.01 -4.61 -12.73
CA CYS A 24 4.46 -5.08 -11.47
C CYS A 24 4.32 -3.97 -10.41
N GLU A 25 5.36 -3.16 -10.17
CA GLU A 25 5.35 -2.14 -9.09
C GLU A 25 4.29 -1.05 -9.35
N ALA A 26 4.23 -0.54 -10.58
CA ALA A 26 3.26 0.48 -10.96
C ALA A 26 1.82 -0.05 -10.87
N GLN A 27 1.60 -1.30 -11.28
CA GLN A 27 0.29 -1.95 -11.19
C GLN A 27 -0.14 -2.17 -9.73
N TYR A 28 0.80 -2.54 -8.86
CA TYR A 28 0.55 -2.70 -7.43
C TYR A 28 0.14 -1.39 -6.75
N GLU A 29 0.86 -0.30 -7.01
CA GLU A 29 0.51 1.00 -6.42
C GLU A 29 -0.82 1.54 -6.93
N ALA A 30 -1.16 1.28 -8.20
CA ALA A 30 -2.49 1.61 -8.73
C ALA A 30 -3.59 0.81 -8.01
N LEU A 31 -3.41 -0.49 -7.80
CA LEU A 31 -4.34 -1.34 -7.07
C LEU A 31 -4.56 -0.85 -5.64
N VAL A 32 -3.48 -0.57 -4.92
CA VAL A 32 -3.53 -0.03 -3.55
C VAL A 32 -4.31 1.29 -3.53
N THR A 33 -4.08 2.16 -4.51
CA THR A 33 -4.79 3.45 -4.62
C THR A 33 -6.28 3.25 -4.86
N SER A 34 -6.67 2.30 -5.72
CA SER A 34 -8.06 1.95 -5.96
C SER A 34 -8.74 1.42 -4.70
N ILE A 35 -8.07 0.53 -3.96
CA ILE A 35 -8.58 0.00 -2.68
C ILE A 35 -8.80 1.14 -1.69
N LEU A 36 -7.83 2.03 -1.54
CA LEU A 36 -7.96 3.20 -0.66
C LEU A 36 -9.12 4.10 -1.07
N GLY A 37 -9.28 4.34 -2.37
CA GLY A 37 -10.38 5.13 -2.92
C GLY A 37 -11.73 4.55 -2.50
N LYS A 38 -11.94 3.25 -2.70
CA LYS A 38 -13.18 2.57 -2.32
C LYS A 38 -13.42 2.59 -0.80
N LEU A 39 -12.39 2.32 -0.01
CA LEU A 39 -12.50 2.33 1.46
C LEU A 39 -12.92 3.68 2.02
N THR A 40 -12.62 4.81 1.35
CA THR A 40 -12.99 6.15 1.87
C THR A 40 -14.50 6.30 2.11
N GLY A 41 -15.34 5.65 1.30
CA GLY A 41 -16.80 5.71 1.44
C GLY A 41 -17.40 4.68 2.40
N LEU A 42 -16.60 3.73 2.89
CA LEU A 42 -17.07 2.59 3.70
C LEU A 42 -16.84 2.79 5.21
N TRP A 43 -16.21 3.89 5.62
CA TRP A 43 -15.91 4.15 7.02
C TRP A 43 -17.16 4.45 7.85
N HIS A 44 -17.32 3.73 8.96
CA HIS A 44 -18.34 3.97 9.97
C HIS A 44 -17.72 3.96 11.37
N ASN A 45 -17.69 5.12 12.06
CA ASN A 45 -17.18 5.26 13.43
C ASN A 45 -15.82 4.56 13.68
N ASP A 46 -14.82 4.88 12.86
CA ASP A 46 -13.46 4.29 12.91
C ASP A 46 -13.40 2.77 12.63
N SER A 47 -14.49 2.16 12.18
CA SER A 47 -14.52 0.81 11.62
C SER A 47 -14.82 0.82 10.13
N VAL A 48 -14.43 -0.23 9.43
CA VAL A 48 -14.70 -0.41 7.99
C VAL A 48 -14.78 -1.89 7.69
N ASP A 49 -15.71 -2.29 6.81
CA ASP A 49 -15.67 -3.61 6.21
C ASP A 49 -14.64 -3.61 5.08
N PHE A 50 -13.64 -4.46 5.21
CA PHE A 50 -12.65 -4.67 4.17
C PHE A 50 -12.56 -6.17 3.89
N MET A 51 -12.92 -6.55 2.65
CA MET A 51 -12.96 -7.93 2.19
C MET A 51 -13.82 -8.87 3.05
N GLY A 52 -14.96 -8.39 3.56
CA GLY A 52 -15.85 -9.18 4.41
C GLY A 52 -15.36 -9.33 5.85
N HIS A 53 -14.32 -8.58 6.22
CA HIS A 53 -13.79 -8.55 7.58
C HIS A 53 -13.94 -7.15 8.17
N ILE A 54 -14.43 -7.07 9.41
CA ILE A 54 -14.48 -5.82 10.14
C ILE A 54 -13.08 -5.43 10.58
N CYS A 55 -12.64 -4.26 10.12
CA CYS A 55 -11.37 -3.66 10.45
C CYS A 55 -11.58 -2.39 11.25
N TYR A 56 -10.56 -2.00 12.01
CA TYR A 56 -10.59 -0.85 12.89
C TYR A 56 -9.42 0.08 12.62
N PHE A 57 -9.65 1.35 12.87
CA PHE A 57 -8.63 2.38 12.90
C PHE A 57 -8.56 3.04 14.27
N ARG A 58 -7.34 3.38 14.68
CA ARG A 58 -7.10 4.19 15.87
C ARG A 58 -6.08 5.25 15.57
N ARG A 59 -6.39 6.47 15.99
CA ARG A 59 -5.47 7.60 15.96
C ARG A 59 -4.97 7.94 17.37
N ARG A 60 -3.69 8.23 17.51
CA ARG A 60 -3.11 8.81 18.73
C ARG A 60 -2.32 10.07 18.38
N PRO A 61 -2.68 11.25 18.92
CA PRO A 61 -1.84 12.43 18.79
C PRO A 61 -0.56 12.25 19.59
N LYS A 62 0.59 12.65 19.02
CA LYS A 62 1.90 12.65 19.66
C LYS A 62 2.62 13.96 19.38
N ILE A 63 3.07 14.61 20.44
CA ILE A 63 3.91 15.80 20.34
C ILE A 63 5.38 15.36 20.34
N ARG A 64 6.13 15.79 19.32
CA ARG A 64 7.59 15.55 19.22
C ARG A 64 8.28 16.79 18.70
N ARG A 65 9.35 17.23 19.39
CA ARG A 65 10.12 18.44 19.03
C ARG A 65 9.19 19.62 18.73
N PHE A 66 8.23 19.87 19.62
CA PHE A 66 7.22 20.94 19.49
C PHE A 66 6.33 20.87 18.24
N LYS A 67 6.22 19.71 17.60
CA LYS A 67 5.32 19.48 16.45
C LYS A 67 4.30 18.39 16.80
N LEU A 68 3.04 18.62 16.42
CA LEU A 68 1.98 17.63 16.55
C LEU A 68 2.02 16.65 15.37
N TYR A 69 2.04 15.36 15.70
CA TYR A 69 1.89 14.25 14.77
C TYR A 69 0.69 13.41 15.16
N HIS A 70 0.11 12.73 14.17
CA HIS A 70 -0.95 11.76 14.33
C HIS A 70 -0.40 10.38 13.98
N GLU A 71 -0.28 9.52 14.98
CA GLU A 71 0.04 8.11 14.78
C GLU A 71 -1.24 7.34 14.48
N GLY A 72 -1.31 6.75 13.30
CA GLY A 72 -2.44 5.90 12.86
C GLY A 72 -2.09 4.43 13.01
N LYS A 73 -3.07 3.63 13.43
CA LYS A 73 -3.01 2.16 13.48
C LYS A 73 -4.26 1.61 12.83
N PHE A 74 -4.11 0.74 11.85
CA PHE A 74 -5.19 0.04 11.14
C PHE A 74 -5.01 -1.47 11.31
N TRP A 75 -6.04 -2.20 11.72
CA TRP A 75 -5.94 -3.66 11.90
C TRP A 75 -7.30 -4.34 11.71
N CYS A 76 -7.26 -5.61 11.34
CA CYS A 76 -8.44 -6.44 11.12
C CYS A 76 -8.34 -7.69 12.02
N PRO A 77 -8.95 -7.69 13.22
CA PRO A 77 -8.81 -8.77 14.17
C PRO A 77 -9.33 -10.10 13.60
N GLY A 78 -8.59 -11.18 13.86
CA GLY A 78 -8.92 -12.51 13.37
C GLY A 78 -8.55 -12.77 11.90
N TRP A 79 -8.31 -11.73 11.10
CA TRP A 79 -7.97 -11.89 9.68
C TRP A 79 -6.48 -11.73 9.40
N ALA A 80 -5.86 -10.64 9.88
CA ALA A 80 -4.44 -10.37 9.66
C ALA A 80 -3.65 -10.40 10.97
N PRO A 81 -2.50 -11.11 11.04
CA PRO A 81 -1.63 -11.10 12.22
C PRO A 81 -0.80 -9.80 12.34
N PHE A 82 -0.94 -8.87 11.40
CA PHE A 82 -0.22 -7.61 11.35
C PHE A 82 -1.17 -6.41 11.30
N GLU A 83 -0.57 -5.24 11.50
CA GLU A 83 -1.25 -3.95 11.48
C GLU A 83 -0.58 -3.00 10.48
N GLY A 84 -1.38 -2.10 9.91
CA GLY A 84 -0.92 -0.93 9.19
C GLY A 84 -0.62 0.21 10.16
N ARG A 85 0.47 0.94 9.93
CA ARG A 85 0.93 2.04 10.78
C ARG A 85 1.27 3.26 9.97
N SER A 86 1.00 4.42 10.54
CA SER A 86 1.41 5.70 9.97
C SER A 86 1.83 6.70 11.04
N ARG A 87 2.59 7.71 10.61
CA ARG A 87 2.86 8.90 11.41
C ARG A 87 2.90 10.10 10.48
N THR A 88 1.86 10.92 10.54
CA THR A 88 1.70 12.08 9.65
C THR A 88 1.42 13.34 10.47
N LYS A 89 1.66 14.52 9.89
CA LYS A 89 1.18 15.79 10.47
C LYS A 89 -0.32 16.01 10.23
N SER A 90 -0.87 15.39 9.19
CA SER A 90 -2.30 15.47 8.85
C SER A 90 -3.11 14.41 9.58
N ARG A 91 -4.24 14.81 10.18
CA ARG A 91 -5.20 13.92 10.85
C ARG A 91 -5.80 12.91 9.85
N SER A 92 -6.28 13.37 8.69
CA SER A 92 -6.81 12.50 7.64
C SER A 92 -5.71 11.71 6.93
N GLY A 93 -4.50 12.28 6.81
CA GLY A 93 -3.34 11.56 6.30
C GLY A 93 -3.01 10.34 7.15
N SER A 94 -3.22 10.40 8.47
CA SER A 94 -2.87 9.28 9.35
C SER A 94 -3.72 8.03 9.09
N SER A 95 -5.02 8.19 8.81
CA SER A 95 -5.87 7.04 8.45
C SER A 95 -5.48 6.49 7.08
N ARG A 96 -5.40 7.35 6.07
CA ARG A 96 -5.06 6.94 4.71
C ARG A 96 -3.73 6.18 4.65
N GLU A 97 -2.67 6.73 5.25
CA GLU A 97 -1.35 6.08 5.20
C GLU A 97 -1.29 4.80 6.03
N ALA A 98 -2.05 4.69 7.13
CA ALA A 98 -2.09 3.45 7.93
C ALA A 98 -2.84 2.35 7.17
N THR A 99 -3.95 2.69 6.53
CA THR A 99 -4.67 1.77 5.65
C THR A 99 -3.81 1.38 4.45
N LYS A 100 -3.07 2.33 3.85
CA LYS A 100 -2.13 2.05 2.74
C LYS A 100 -1.08 1.03 3.15
N ASP A 101 -0.48 1.22 4.32
CA ASP A 101 0.53 0.31 4.88
C ASP A 101 -0.06 -1.09 5.14
N PHE A 102 -1.29 -1.17 5.66
CA PHE A 102 -1.97 -2.46 5.83
C PHE A 102 -2.21 -3.17 4.50
N VAL A 103 -2.76 -2.49 3.50
CA VAL A 103 -3.07 -3.08 2.19
C VAL A 103 -1.79 -3.57 1.50
N ARG A 104 -0.71 -2.79 1.54
CA ARG A 104 0.60 -3.22 1.03
C ARG A 104 1.09 -4.49 1.71
N LYS A 105 1.01 -4.57 3.03
CA LYS A 105 1.39 -5.77 3.78
C LYS A 105 0.50 -6.95 3.43
N ALA A 106 -0.81 -6.76 3.30
CA ALA A 106 -1.74 -7.81 2.94
C ALA A 106 -1.40 -8.42 1.57
N LEU A 107 -1.08 -7.56 0.60
CA LEU A 107 -0.63 -7.98 -0.72
C LEU A 107 0.74 -8.70 -0.66
N GLN A 108 1.72 -8.11 0.04
CA GLN A 108 3.08 -8.68 0.16
C GLN A 108 3.11 -10.03 0.90
N ASN A 109 2.23 -10.23 1.87
CA ASN A 109 2.13 -11.49 2.62
C ASN A 109 1.19 -12.50 1.93
N GLY A 110 0.63 -12.18 0.76
CA GLY A 110 -0.32 -13.04 0.05
C GLY A 110 -1.65 -13.25 0.79
N LEU A 111 -1.96 -12.41 1.78
CA LEU A 111 -3.27 -12.42 2.47
C LEU A 111 -4.38 -11.94 1.53
N VAL A 112 -4.04 -11.05 0.62
CA VAL A 112 -4.90 -10.55 -0.44
C VAL A 112 -4.17 -10.76 -1.75
N THR A 113 -4.80 -11.43 -2.71
CA THR A 113 -4.25 -11.51 -4.07
C THR A 113 -4.74 -10.35 -4.92
N GLN A 114 -4.07 -10.12 -6.05
CA GLN A 114 -4.54 -9.14 -7.03
C GLN A 114 -5.93 -9.50 -7.57
N GLN A 115 -6.24 -10.79 -7.76
CA GLN A 115 -7.58 -11.22 -8.17
C GLN A 115 -8.63 -10.90 -7.10
N ASP A 116 -8.35 -11.21 -5.83
CA ASP A 116 -9.29 -10.91 -4.73
C ASP A 116 -9.58 -9.41 -4.64
N ALA A 117 -8.53 -8.60 -4.74
CA ALA A 117 -8.68 -7.15 -4.75
C ALA A 117 -9.49 -6.63 -5.95
N SER A 118 -9.27 -7.17 -7.14
CA SER A 118 -10.04 -6.80 -8.33
C SER A 118 -11.51 -7.20 -8.20
N LEU A 119 -11.81 -8.40 -7.71
CA LEU A 119 -13.18 -8.85 -7.45
C LEU A 119 -13.86 -7.96 -6.40
N TRP A 120 -13.18 -7.69 -5.29
CA TRP A 120 -13.70 -6.83 -4.25
C TRP A 120 -13.94 -5.40 -4.75
N LEU A 121 -13.07 -4.85 -5.60
CA LEU A 121 -13.26 -3.51 -6.17
C LEU A 121 -14.48 -3.40 -7.08
N ASN A 122 -14.83 -4.47 -7.81
CA ASN A 122 -15.92 -4.49 -8.78
C ASN A 122 -17.31 -4.81 -8.20
N ASN A 123 -17.41 -5.21 -6.92
CA ASN A 123 -18.68 -5.37 -6.20
C ASN A 123 -19.27 -4.04 -5.73
#